data_AF-A0A9X0D2F8-F1
#
_entry.id   AF-A0A9X0D2F8-F1
#
_cell.length_a   1.000
_cell.length_b   1.000
_cell.length_c   1.000
_cell.angle_alpha   90.00
_cell.angle_beta   90.00
_cell.angle_gamma   90.00
#
_symmetry.space_group_name_H-M   'P 1'
#
loop_
_entity.id
_entity.type
_entity.pdbx_description
1 polymer ?
#
loop_
_entity_poly.entity_id
_entity_poly.type
_entity_poly.pdbx_seq_one_letter_code
_entity_poly.pdbx_strand_id
1 'polypeptide(L)'
;MRLQRRVQQSLGCHGYSSFKTYLLNVIVIDKHNNVIFPLPQFIKHNAGLWYDMPVVDDKYSDELVFSNFDFPLYLQPHMELRIWFGEDLKNWSETDNQGRVCVDVMGYVIGDVGGAGGSPGGGTSKAQALLKDLKASLGSIMQKSWK
;
A
#
# COMPACT_ATOMS: atom_id res chain seq x y z
N MET A 1 -3.18 -4.11 0.85
CA MET A 1 -2.95 -3.61 2.21
C MET A 1 -3.40 -2.17 2.25
N ARG A 2 -4.24 -1.78 3.22
CA ARG A 2 -4.74 -0.42 3.42
C ARG A 2 -4.18 0.12 4.73
N LEU A 3 -3.61 1.31 4.69
CA LEU A 3 -3.21 2.09 5.86
C LEU A 3 -4.22 3.21 6.02
N GLN A 4 -4.92 3.24 7.15
CA GLN A 4 -5.87 4.30 7.47
C GLN A 4 -5.33 5.13 8.64
N ARG A 5 -5.17 6.43 8.47
CA ARG A 5 -4.70 7.32 9.54
C ARG A 5 -5.85 7.64 10.49
N ARG A 6 -5.55 7.74 11.79
CA ARG A 6 -6.57 8.07 12.82
C ARG A 6 -6.83 9.57 12.96
N VAL A 7 -5.85 10.39 12.55
CA VAL A 7 -5.88 11.84 12.63
C VAL A 7 -5.30 12.42 11.33
N GLN A 8 -5.69 13.65 10.98
CA GLN A 8 -5.23 14.31 9.76
C GLN A 8 -3.74 14.68 9.87
N GLN A 9 -2.86 13.78 9.47
CA GLN A 9 -1.41 13.98 9.42
C GLN A 9 -0.88 13.52 8.06
N SER A 10 0.07 14.26 7.49
CA SER A 10 0.59 13.94 6.15
C SER A 10 1.25 12.55 6.12
N LEU A 11 1.01 11.80 5.03
CA LEU A 11 1.67 10.54 4.69
C LEU A 11 2.96 10.78 3.86
N GLY A 12 3.54 11.96 4.01
CA GLY A 12 4.54 12.49 3.11
C GLY A 12 5.00 13.89 3.54
N CYS A 13 5.29 14.75 2.55
CA CYS A 13 5.69 16.13 2.81
C CYS A 13 4.97 17.10 1.86
N HIS A 14 3.83 17.60 2.33
CA HIS A 14 2.95 18.47 1.55
C HIS A 14 3.63 19.79 1.17
N GLY A 15 3.54 20.16 -0.11
CA GLY A 15 3.95 21.49 -0.59
C GLY A 15 5.47 21.71 -0.69
N TYR A 16 6.30 20.69 -0.45
CA TYR A 16 7.73 20.77 -0.69
C TYR A 16 8.04 20.84 -2.19
N SER A 17 8.74 21.90 -2.60
CA SER A 17 8.90 22.25 -4.02
C SER A 17 9.60 21.16 -4.85
N SER A 18 10.56 20.45 -4.26
CA SER A 18 11.32 19.40 -4.95
C SER A 18 10.52 18.11 -5.17
N PHE A 19 9.43 17.89 -4.42
CA PHE A 19 8.63 16.65 -4.47
C PHE A 19 7.19 16.87 -4.92
N LYS A 20 6.87 18.01 -5.55
CA LYS A 20 5.52 18.38 -6.01
C LYS A 20 4.79 17.29 -6.82
N THR A 21 5.53 16.39 -7.46
CA THR A 21 4.99 15.31 -8.30
C THR A 21 5.00 13.93 -7.64
N TYR A 22 5.56 13.78 -6.43
CA TYR A 22 5.68 12.50 -5.71
C TYR A 22 5.79 12.72 -4.19
N LEU A 23 4.67 13.15 -3.61
CA LEU A 23 4.62 13.64 -2.23
C LEU A 23 4.54 12.52 -1.17
N LEU A 24 4.37 11.25 -1.55
CA LEU A 24 4.22 10.14 -0.62
C LEU A 24 5.58 9.56 -0.22
N ASN A 25 5.71 9.19 1.05
CA ASN A 25 6.95 8.65 1.60
C ASN A 25 6.75 7.53 2.64
N VAL A 26 5.58 6.89 2.66
CA VAL A 26 5.32 5.74 3.53
C VAL A 26 5.77 4.45 2.84
N ILE A 27 6.66 3.71 3.48
CA ILE A 27 7.26 2.47 2.98
C ILE A 27 6.87 1.31 3.88
N VAL A 28 6.46 0.19 3.28
CA VAL A 28 6.24 -1.07 3.98
C VAL A 28 7.39 -2.01 3.64
N ILE A 29 8.08 -2.49 4.66
CA ILE A 29 9.20 -3.42 4.53
C ILE A 29 8.94 -4.73 5.27
N ASP A 30 9.69 -5.78 4.92
CA ASP A 30 9.79 -6.99 5.73
C ASP A 30 10.79 -6.82 6.89
N LYS A 31 10.94 -7.88 7.70
CA LYS A 31 11.90 -7.93 8.82
C LYS A 31 13.38 -7.79 8.42
N HIS A 32 13.70 -7.99 7.15
CA HIS A 32 15.04 -7.89 6.56
C HIS A 32 15.28 -6.54 5.87
N ASN A 33 14.36 -5.59 6.01
CA ASN A 33 14.38 -4.27 5.38
C ASN A 33 14.24 -4.30 3.85
N ASN A 34 13.66 -5.38 3.28
CA ASN A 34 13.29 -5.40 1.87
C ASN A 34 11.98 -4.63 1.68
N VAL A 35 11.92 -3.76 0.67
CA VAL A 35 10.72 -3.00 0.33
C VAL A 35 9.66 -3.93 -0.27
N ILE A 36 8.50 -3.99 0.38
CA ILE A 36 7.29 -4.67 -0.10
C ILE A 36 6.38 -3.68 -0.82
N PHE A 37 6.13 -2.52 -0.20
CA PHE A 37 5.35 -1.43 -0.79
C PHE A 37 6.01 -0.06 -0.59
N PRO A 38 5.87 0.87 -1.56
CA PRO A 38 5.31 0.65 -2.89
C PRO A 38 6.18 -0.32 -3.70
N LEU A 39 5.66 -0.86 -4.82
CA LEU A 39 6.52 -1.64 -5.71
C LEU A 39 7.67 -0.76 -6.22
N PRO A 40 8.90 -1.29 -6.37
CA PRO A 40 10.06 -0.50 -6.76
C PRO A 40 9.86 0.36 -8.02
N GLN A 41 9.07 -0.10 -8.98
CA GLN A 41 8.74 0.63 -10.22
C GLN A 41 7.98 1.96 -10.01
N PHE A 42 7.34 2.15 -8.85
CA PHE A 42 6.62 3.38 -8.53
C PHE A 42 7.51 4.40 -7.81
N ILE A 43 8.68 3.99 -7.34
CA ILE A 43 9.62 4.90 -6.68
C ILE A 43 10.22 5.85 -7.73
N LYS A 44 10.05 7.16 -7.52
CA LYS A 44 10.52 8.21 -8.41
C LYS A 44 11.85 8.79 -7.96
N HIS A 45 12.09 8.82 -6.66
CA HIS A 45 13.32 9.35 -6.08
C HIS A 45 13.93 8.35 -5.08
N ASN A 46 15.02 7.70 -5.49
CA ASN A 46 15.60 6.58 -4.75
C ASN A 46 16.28 6.96 -3.43
N ALA A 47 16.80 8.19 -3.31
CA ALA A 47 17.57 8.57 -2.12
C ALA A 47 16.70 8.60 -0.86
N GLY A 48 15.46 9.10 -0.97
CA GLY A 48 14.48 9.13 0.11
C GLY A 48 13.25 8.23 -0.12
N LEU A 49 13.23 7.42 -1.18
CA LEU A 49 12.11 6.52 -1.54
C LEU A 49 10.77 7.23 -1.82
N TRP A 50 10.80 8.42 -2.41
CA TRP A 50 9.58 9.17 -2.69
C TRP A 50 8.83 8.66 -3.94
N TYR A 51 7.49 8.69 -3.87
CA TYR A 51 6.62 8.21 -4.93
C TYR A 51 5.28 8.96 -4.97
N ASP A 52 4.52 8.74 -6.06
CA ASP A 52 3.13 9.15 -6.22
C ASP A 52 2.23 7.93 -6.39
N MET A 53 0.95 8.12 -6.09
CA MET A 53 -0.10 7.15 -6.39
C MET A 53 -1.30 7.89 -6.97
N PRO A 54 -1.92 7.38 -8.05
CA PRO A 54 -3.10 8.01 -8.61
C PRO A 54 -4.19 8.21 -7.56
N VAL A 55 -4.78 9.41 -7.54
CA VAL A 55 -5.93 9.76 -6.67
C VAL A 55 -5.60 9.76 -5.17
N VAL A 56 -4.31 9.72 -4.80
CA VAL A 56 -3.89 9.84 -3.40
C VAL A 56 -3.14 11.16 -3.21
N ASP A 57 -3.62 11.94 -2.25
CA ASP A 57 -2.97 13.15 -1.75
C ASP A 57 -2.37 12.88 -0.36
N ASP A 58 -1.13 13.31 -0.15
CA ASP A 58 -0.37 13.03 1.07
C ASP A 58 -1.05 13.61 2.33
N LYS A 59 -1.73 14.76 2.21
CA LYS A 59 -2.31 15.51 3.32
C LYS A 59 -3.79 15.24 3.47
N TYR A 60 -4.54 15.19 2.38
CA TYR A 60 -6.00 15.12 2.40
C TYR A 60 -6.55 13.70 2.33
N SER A 61 -5.78 12.72 1.86
CA SER A 61 -6.25 11.32 1.86
C SER A 61 -6.11 10.70 3.24
N ASP A 62 -7.19 10.11 3.73
CA ASP A 62 -7.19 9.40 5.01
C ASP A 62 -6.67 7.97 4.90
N GLU A 63 -6.47 7.51 3.67
CA GLU A 63 -6.11 6.13 3.39
C GLU A 63 -5.06 6.03 2.29
N LEU A 64 -4.16 5.08 2.45
CA LEU A 64 -3.21 4.65 1.44
C LEU A 64 -3.40 3.16 1.19
N VAL A 65 -3.77 2.82 -0.05
CA VAL A 65 -4.11 1.45 -0.43
C VAL A 65 -3.08 0.90 -1.41
N PHE A 66 -2.29 -0.05 -0.94
CA PHE A 66 -1.41 -0.84 -1.78
C PHE A 66 -2.14 -2.06 -2.31
N SER A 67 -2.37 -2.11 -3.62
CA SER A 67 -3.00 -3.23 -4.32
C SER A 67 -2.08 -3.78 -5.41
N ASN A 68 -1.76 -5.06 -5.32
CA ASN A 68 -1.17 -5.83 -6.41
C ASN A 68 -1.97 -7.14 -6.55
N PHE A 69 -2.88 -7.18 -7.53
CA PHE A 69 -3.77 -8.33 -7.73
C PHE A 69 -3.10 -9.45 -8.54
N ASP A 70 -2.05 -9.13 -9.30
CA ASP A 70 -1.29 -10.09 -10.09
C ASP A 70 -0.29 -10.85 -9.21
N PHE A 71 0.30 -10.15 -8.24
CA PHE A 71 1.22 -10.70 -7.24
C PHE A 71 0.78 -10.28 -5.83
N PRO A 72 -0.23 -10.96 -5.25
CA PRO A 72 -0.71 -10.63 -3.91
C PRO A 72 0.35 -10.91 -2.84
N LEU A 73 0.35 -10.09 -1.79
CA LEU A 73 1.21 -10.32 -0.63
C LEU A 73 0.79 -11.59 0.10
N TYR A 74 1.68 -12.59 0.16
CA TYR A 74 1.48 -13.80 0.93
C TYR A 74 2.00 -13.62 2.36
N LEU A 75 1.11 -13.73 3.34
CA LEU A 75 1.46 -13.62 4.75
C LEU A 75 1.47 -15.00 5.41
N GLN A 76 2.53 -15.29 6.15
CA GLN A 76 2.69 -16.50 6.94
C GLN A 76 2.68 -16.14 8.43
N PRO A 77 2.35 -17.11 9.32
CA PRO A 77 2.52 -16.93 10.75
C PRO A 77 3.94 -16.44 11.07
N HIS A 78 4.03 -15.47 11.99
CA HIS A 78 5.29 -14.87 12.43
C HIS A 78 6.04 -14.04 11.37
N MET A 79 5.42 -13.74 10.23
CA MET A 79 5.91 -12.66 9.37
C MET A 79 5.71 -11.31 10.07
N GLU A 80 6.72 -10.46 9.94
CA GLU A 80 6.72 -9.11 10.46
C GLU A 80 6.78 -8.13 9.29
N LEU A 81 5.87 -7.15 9.32
CA LEU A 81 5.87 -6.00 8.43
C LEU A 81 6.17 -4.77 9.26
N ARG A 82 7.02 -3.88 8.74
CA ARG A 82 7.29 -2.58 9.37
C ARG A 82 6.87 -1.47 8.43
N ILE A 83 6.30 -0.43 8.99
CA ILE A 83 5.92 0.78 8.27
C ILE A 83 6.93 1.85 8.66
N TRP A 84 7.55 2.45 7.66
CA TRP A 84 8.60 3.45 7.82
C TRP A 84 8.27 4.70 7.01
N PHE A 85 8.80 5.82 7.46
CA PHE A 85 9.03 6.96 6.58
C PHE A 85 10.28 6.65 5.74
N GLY A 86 10.24 6.91 4.44
CA GLY A 86 11.28 6.50 3.49
C GLY A 86 12.62 7.18 3.74
N GLU A 87 12.60 8.44 4.12
CA GLU A 87 13.80 9.19 4.54
C GLU A 87 14.45 8.56 5.77
N ASP A 88 13.64 8.21 6.78
CA ASP A 88 14.08 7.52 8.00
C ASP A 88 14.67 6.13 7.69
N LEU A 89 14.05 5.41 6.74
CA LEU A 89 14.56 4.10 6.31
C LEU A 89 15.91 4.21 5.59
N LYS A 90 16.18 5.35 4.95
CA LYS A 90 17.38 5.57 4.14
C LYS A 90 18.45 6.39 4.85
N ASN A 91 18.17 6.93 6.03
CA ASN A 91 19.03 7.91 6.68
C ASN A 91 19.36 9.09 5.77
N TRP A 92 18.32 9.63 5.12
CA TRP A 92 18.43 10.70 4.14
C TRP A 92 17.64 11.92 4.60
N SER A 93 18.34 13.03 4.87
CA SER A 93 17.71 14.30 5.27
C SER A 93 16.76 14.18 6.48
N GLU A 94 17.04 13.30 7.44
CA GLU A 94 16.12 13.08 8.57
C GLU A 94 16.08 14.25 9.57
N THR A 95 17.08 15.13 9.56
CA THR A 95 17.31 16.11 10.63
C THR A 95 16.23 17.20 10.71
N ASP A 96 15.52 17.46 9.62
CA ASP A 96 14.41 18.40 9.55
C ASP A 96 13.04 17.71 9.53
N ASN A 97 13.00 16.38 9.65
CA ASN A 97 11.76 15.62 9.78
C ASN A 97 11.20 15.73 11.19
N GLN A 98 9.87 15.90 11.27
CA GLN A 98 9.16 16.03 12.54
C GLN A 98 7.79 15.37 12.47
N GLY A 99 7.28 15.01 13.65
CA GLY A 99 5.95 14.47 13.83
C GLY A 99 5.95 12.95 13.92
N ARG A 100 4.75 12.40 14.06
CA ARG A 100 4.50 10.97 14.18
C ARG A 100 3.11 10.68 13.67
N VAL A 101 2.99 9.69 12.80
CA VAL A 101 1.70 9.23 12.27
C VAL A 101 1.32 7.88 12.86
N CYS A 102 0.08 7.77 13.33
CA CYS A 102 -0.52 6.51 13.76
C CYS A 102 -1.52 6.03 12.70
N VAL A 103 -1.31 4.82 12.21
CA VAL A 103 -2.17 4.20 11.19
C VAL A 103 -2.75 2.88 11.70
N ASP A 104 -3.98 2.61 11.29
CA ASP A 104 -4.60 1.30 11.35
C ASP A 104 -4.29 0.55 10.06
N VAL A 105 -3.85 -0.69 10.21
CA VAL A 105 -3.45 -1.54 9.10
C VAL A 105 -4.56 -2.54 8.82
N MET A 106 -5.07 -2.52 7.59
CA MET A 106 -6.13 -3.42 7.13
C MET A 106 -5.64 -4.26 5.94
N GLY A 107 -5.99 -5.53 5.95
CA GLY A 107 -5.69 -6.48 4.88
C GLY A 107 -6.96 -6.91 4.15
N TYR A 108 -6.92 -6.95 2.82
CA TYR A 108 -7.92 -7.66 2.03
C TYR A 108 -7.34 -9.03 1.67
N VAL A 109 -7.97 -10.09 2.15
CA VAL A 109 -7.51 -11.46 1.93
C VAL A 109 -8.14 -12.02 0.65
N ILE A 110 -7.30 -12.52 -0.25
CA ILE A 110 -7.71 -13.16 -1.49
C ILE A 110 -7.58 -14.67 -1.30
N GLY A 111 -8.70 -15.37 -1.14
CA GLY A 111 -8.76 -16.83 -0.93
C GLY A 111 -9.66 -17.24 0.23
N ASP A 112 -9.87 -18.55 0.38
CA ASP A 112 -10.57 -19.10 1.55
C ASP A 112 -9.64 -19.02 2.75
N VAL A 113 -10.06 -18.31 3.80
CA VAL A 113 -9.41 -18.36 5.12
C VAL A 113 -9.74 -19.72 5.74
N GLY A 114 -9.19 -20.78 5.15
CA GLY A 114 -9.20 -22.12 5.70
C GLY A 114 -8.25 -22.15 6.86
N GLY A 115 -8.79 -22.13 8.08
CA GLY A 115 -8.02 -22.37 9.29
C GLY A 115 -7.17 -23.63 9.14
N ALA A 116 -6.01 -23.63 9.79
CA ALA A 116 -5.22 -24.83 9.95
C ALA A 116 -6.11 -25.97 10.50
N GLY A 117 -6.44 -26.93 9.63
CA GLY A 117 -7.21 -28.14 9.95
C GLY A 117 -8.64 -28.16 9.39
N GLY A 118 -8.85 -28.87 8.27
CA GLY A 118 -10.17 -29.41 7.92
C GLY A 118 -10.54 -29.41 6.43
N SER A 119 -10.38 -30.58 5.79
CA SER A 119 -11.05 -31.12 4.59
C SER A 119 -10.94 -30.43 3.20
N PRO A 120 -10.70 -31.23 2.13
CA PRO A 120 -10.75 -30.78 0.74
C PRO A 120 -12.22 -30.71 0.29
N GLY A 121 -12.83 -29.53 0.40
CA GLY A 121 -14.19 -29.27 -0.09
C GLY A 121 -14.22 -27.97 -0.88
N GLY A 122 -14.23 -28.06 -2.20
CA GLY A 122 -14.36 -26.91 -3.09
C GLY A 122 -15.68 -26.19 -2.85
N GLY A 123 -15.61 -24.96 -2.36
CA GLY A 123 -16.73 -24.03 -2.31
C GLY A 123 -16.23 -22.67 -2.74
N THR A 124 -16.70 -22.17 -3.87
CA THR A 124 -16.34 -20.83 -4.36
C THR A 124 -16.78 -19.78 -3.36
N SER A 125 -15.84 -19.19 -2.61
CA SER A 125 -16.19 -18.19 -1.62
C SER A 125 -16.73 -16.91 -2.25
N LYS A 126 -17.56 -16.19 -1.49
CA LYS A 126 -18.07 -14.85 -1.86
C LYS A 126 -16.95 -13.89 -2.27
N ALA A 127 -15.73 -14.08 -1.76
CA ALA A 127 -14.54 -13.32 -2.15
C ALA A 127 -14.16 -13.55 -3.62
N GLN A 128 -14.25 -14.78 -4.13
CA GLN A 128 -13.97 -15.09 -5.53
C GLN A 128 -15.03 -14.47 -6.46
N ALA A 129 -16.29 -14.47 -6.05
CA ALA A 129 -17.36 -13.80 -6.80
C ALA A 129 -17.16 -12.28 -6.84
N LEU A 130 -16.89 -11.67 -5.69
CA LEU A 130 -16.61 -10.22 -5.59
C LEU A 130 -15.38 -9.82 -6.41
N LEU A 131 -14.30 -10.61 -6.36
CA LEU A 131 -13.09 -10.33 -7.16
C LEU A 131 -13.37 -10.42 -8.66
N LYS A 132 -14.21 -11.38 -9.08
CA LYS A 132 -14.63 -11.52 -10.49
C LYS A 132 -15.43 -10.30 -10.94
N ASP A 133 -16.36 -9.84 -10.12
CA ASP A 133 -17.20 -8.67 -10.43
C ASP A 133 -16.40 -7.36 -10.46
N LEU A 134 -15.43 -7.22 -9.54
CA LEU A 134 -14.49 -6.10 -9.51
C LEU A 134 -13.62 -6.07 -10.76
N LYS A 135 -13.06 -7.21 -11.16
CA LYS A 135 -12.25 -7.33 -12.40
C LYS A 135 -13.07 -6.98 -13.63
N ALA A 136 -14.31 -7.46 -13.73
CA ALA A 136 -15.20 -7.15 -14.85
C ALA A 136 -15.54 -5.66 -14.93
N SER A 137 -15.86 -5.05 -13.78
CA SER A 137 -16.21 -3.63 -13.68
C SER A 137 -15.03 -2.73 -14.05
N LEU A 138 -13.83 -3.02 -13.52
CA LEU A 138 -12.62 -2.28 -13.84
C LEU A 138 -12.24 -2.40 -15.32
N GLY A 139 -12.34 -3.60 -15.91
CA GLY A 139 -12.10 -3.81 -17.35
C GLY A 139 -13.04 -2.98 -18.24
N SER A 140 -14.33 -2.91 -17.89
CA SER A 140 -15.30 -2.08 -18.62
C SER A 140 -15.02 -0.59 -18.50
N ILE A 141 -14.53 -0.12 -17.35
CA ILE A 141 -14.20 1.30 -17.16
C ILE A 141 -12.95 1.64 -17.97
N MET A 142 -11.92 0.81 -17.92
CA MET A 142 -10.68 1.01 -18.67
C MET A 142 -10.91 1.05 -20.19
N GLN A 143 -11.76 0.18 -20.73
CA GLN A 143 -12.08 0.19 -22.17
C GLN A 143 -12.92 1.41 -22.61
N LYS A 144 -13.76 1.96 -21.72
CA LYS A 144 -14.56 3.16 -22.04
C LYS A 144 -13.73 4.44 -22.01
N SER A 145 -12.71 4.51 -21.16
CA SER A 145 -11.80 5.67 -21.10
C SER A 145 -10.70 5.67 -22.17
N TRP A 146 -10.63 4.64 -23.01
CA TRP A 146 -9.64 4.50 -24.10
C TRP A 146 -10.26 4.68 -25.51
N LYS A 147 -11.39 5.38 -25.61
CA LYS A 147 -11.95 5.92 -26.86
C LYS A 147 -12.03 7.43 -26.75
#